data_AF-A0A3D1AFY9-F1
#
_entry.id   AF-A0A3D1AFY9-F1
#
_cell.length_a   1.000
_cell.length_b   1.000
_cell.length_c   1.000
_cell.angle_alpha   90.00
_cell.angle_beta   90.00
_cell.angle_gamma   90.00
#
_symmetry.space_group_name_H-M   'P 1'
#
loop_
_entity.id
_entity.type
_entity.pdbx_description
1 polymer ?
#
loop_
_entity_poly.entity_id
_entity_poly.type
_entity_poly.pdbx_seq_one_letter_code
_entity_poly.pdbx_strand_id
1 'polypeptide(L)'
;MRNTVPDTLYLTVGCAYESSVVFIGGKEDVVKRSVWSYQHVYNTWEQKSDFPVEQYGGFAVVYDRKIYAGMGKDNADVCNGSLWMSEDGGAGWNLITTCTKYHGGILSGVVSLANQCIYVIDEDYHILEYSLELDEWTEKSMLPSDLRGGIHCMYEYNGKIYIGFGGSGKNSLIVYDPSWDN
;
A
#
# COMPACT_ATOMS: atom_id res chain seq x y z
N MET A 1 25.49 10.72 -21.25
CA MET A 1 24.76 9.54 -20.74
C MET A 1 23.36 10.00 -20.40
N ARG A 2 22.31 9.39 -20.96
CA ARG A 2 20.94 9.68 -20.50
C ARG A 2 20.82 9.14 -19.09
N ASN A 3 20.47 9.98 -18.11
CA ASN A 3 20.06 9.51 -16.80
C ASN A 3 18.88 8.56 -17.02
N THR A 4 19.04 7.29 -16.67
CA THR A 4 17.96 6.30 -16.68
C THR A 4 17.00 6.67 -15.57
N VAL A 5 15.83 7.15 -15.95
CA VAL A 5 14.71 7.49 -15.05
C VAL A 5 13.56 6.53 -15.33
N PRO A 6 12.67 6.28 -14.36
CA PRO A 6 11.50 5.45 -14.58
C PRO A 6 10.56 6.03 -15.65
N ASP A 7 9.76 5.14 -16.24
CA ASP A 7 8.63 5.53 -17.08
C ASP A 7 7.59 6.34 -16.28
N THR A 8 6.79 7.14 -16.98
CA THR A 8 5.63 7.82 -16.38
C THR A 8 4.48 6.84 -16.22
N LEU A 9 4.19 6.45 -14.98
CA LEU A 9 3.15 5.47 -14.63
C LEU A 9 2.09 6.11 -13.72
N TYR A 10 0.85 5.65 -13.81
CA TYR A 10 -0.19 5.97 -12.83
C TYR A 10 -0.42 4.81 -11.86
N LEU A 11 -0.94 5.13 -10.68
CA LEU A 11 -1.22 4.17 -9.59
C LEU A 11 -0.02 3.30 -9.20
N THR A 12 1.20 3.82 -9.36
CA THR A 12 2.40 3.28 -8.70
C THR A 12 2.27 3.51 -7.20
N VAL A 13 2.51 2.48 -6.39
CA VAL A 13 2.59 2.65 -4.93
C VAL A 13 4.03 2.99 -4.55
N GLY A 14 4.20 3.79 -3.50
CA GLY A 14 5.52 4.14 -3.04
C GLY A 14 5.61 4.32 -1.54
N CYS A 15 6.79 4.09 -1.00
CA CYS A 15 7.09 4.22 0.42
C CYS A 15 8.48 4.83 0.63
N ALA A 16 8.65 5.63 1.68
CA ALA A 16 9.95 6.08 2.11
C ALA A 16 10.68 4.95 2.84
N TYR A 17 11.90 4.64 2.42
CA TYR A 17 12.74 3.59 2.99
C TYR A 17 14.14 4.15 3.22
N GLU A 18 14.56 4.26 4.48
CA GLU A 18 15.84 4.88 4.86
C GLU A 18 16.08 6.22 4.14
N SER A 19 17.11 6.32 3.28
CA SER A 19 17.43 7.50 2.49
C SER A 19 16.85 7.49 1.08
N SER A 20 15.89 6.63 0.78
CA SER A 20 15.27 6.53 -0.53
C SER A 20 13.74 6.57 -0.49
N VAL A 21 13.16 6.78 -1.66
CA VAL A 21 11.74 6.50 -1.91
C VAL A 21 11.68 5.36 -2.92
N VAL A 22 11.00 4.28 -2.55
CA VAL A 22 10.82 3.10 -3.40
C VAL A 22 9.46 3.18 -4.06
N PHE A 23 9.42 2.94 -5.36
CA PHE A 23 8.24 2.96 -6.23
C PHE A 23 8.06 1.58 -6.83
N ILE A 24 6.86 1.01 -6.73
CA ILE A 24 6.59 -0.39 -7.06
C ILE A 24 5.42 -0.45 -8.05
N GLY A 25 5.68 -1.01 -9.24
CA GLY A 25 4.66 -1.23 -10.26
C GLY A 25 4.05 0.06 -10.80
N GLY A 26 2.75 0.01 -11.11
CA GLY A 26 2.02 1.05 -11.81
C GLY A 26 1.63 0.63 -13.23
N LYS A 27 0.86 1.48 -13.89
CA LYS A 27 0.27 1.18 -15.20
C LYS A 27 0.49 2.33 -16.18
N GLU A 28 0.70 1.96 -17.43
CA GLU A 28 0.51 2.82 -18.61
C GLU A 28 -0.54 2.16 -19.53
N ASP A 29 -0.13 1.68 -20.71
CA ASP A 29 -0.89 0.72 -21.53
C ASP A 29 -0.90 -0.69 -20.91
N VAL A 30 0.19 -1.06 -20.25
CA VAL A 30 0.32 -2.33 -19.52
C VAL A 30 0.75 -2.11 -18.09
N VAL A 31 0.38 -3.04 -17.21
CA VAL A 31 0.83 -3.07 -15.82
C VAL A 31 2.30 -3.48 -15.75
N LYS A 32 3.07 -2.77 -14.93
CA LYS A 32 4.52 -2.99 -14.79
C LYS A 32 4.83 -3.74 -13.50
N ARG A 33 5.98 -4.41 -13.52
CA ARG A 33 6.62 -5.03 -12.35
C ARG A 33 7.81 -4.24 -11.85
N SER A 34 8.20 -3.19 -12.57
CA SER A 34 9.43 -2.45 -12.29
C SER A 34 9.40 -1.84 -10.89
N VAL A 35 10.53 -1.98 -10.20
CA VAL A 35 10.77 -1.29 -8.93
C VAL A 35 11.89 -0.27 -9.14
N TRP A 36 11.64 0.96 -8.71
CA TRP A 36 12.59 2.05 -8.80
C TRP A 36 12.80 2.69 -7.43
N SER A 37 14.04 3.06 -7.14
CA SER A 37 14.41 3.77 -5.93
C SER A 37 14.95 5.15 -6.30
N TYR A 38 14.39 6.20 -5.71
CA TYR A 38 14.94 7.54 -5.79
C TYR A 38 15.82 7.82 -4.57
N GLN A 39 17.12 8.06 -4.80
CA GLN A 39 18.11 8.34 -3.77
C GLN A 39 18.23 9.86 -3.58
N HIS A 40 17.55 10.42 -2.57
CA HIS A 40 17.43 11.88 -2.43
C HIS A 40 18.77 12.58 -2.15
N VAL A 41 19.71 11.90 -1.48
CA VAL A 41 21.05 12.43 -1.19
C VAL A 41 21.86 12.65 -2.47
N TYR A 42 21.73 11.74 -3.44
CA TYR A 42 22.51 11.77 -4.67
C TYR A 42 21.73 12.33 -5.87
N ASN A 43 20.42 12.55 -5.71
CA ASN A 43 19.51 12.95 -6.78
C ASN A 43 19.61 11.98 -7.98
N THR A 44 19.59 10.69 -7.70
CA THR A 44 19.69 9.63 -8.70
C THR A 44 18.55 8.64 -8.59
N TRP A 45 18.19 8.06 -9.72
CA TRP A 45 17.30 6.91 -9.81
C TRP A 45 18.12 5.64 -9.91
N GLU A 46 17.64 4.60 -9.26
CA GLU A 46 18.21 3.26 -9.26
C GLU A 46 17.10 2.26 -9.60
N GLN A 47 17.29 1.48 -10.66
CA GLN A 47 16.39 0.37 -10.96
C GLN A 47 16.74 -0.81 -10.04
N LYS A 48 15.73 -1.34 -9.35
CA LYS A 48 15.84 -2.53 -8.50
C LYS A 48 15.38 -3.78 -9.26
N SER A 49 15.42 -4.94 -8.59
CA SER A 49 14.80 -6.16 -9.11
C SER A 49 13.29 -5.98 -9.27
N ASP A 50 12.70 -6.64 -10.26
CA ASP A 50 11.26 -6.58 -10.49
C ASP A 50 10.46 -7.14 -9.31
N PHE A 51 9.30 -6.53 -9.07
CA PHE A 51 8.31 -7.02 -8.14
C PHE A 51 7.79 -8.40 -8.60
N PRO A 52 7.42 -9.34 -7.70
CA PRO A 52 7.10 -10.71 -8.09
C PRO A 52 5.84 -10.89 -8.96
N VAL A 53 4.94 -9.91 -8.94
CA VAL A 53 3.71 -9.88 -9.74
C VAL A 53 3.55 -8.55 -10.46
N GLU A 54 2.82 -8.53 -11.56
CA GLU A 54 2.35 -7.28 -12.15
C GLU A 54 1.35 -6.64 -11.19
N GLN A 55 1.57 -5.36 -10.84
CA GLN A 55 0.60 -4.65 -10.02
C GLN A 55 0.51 -3.17 -10.36
N TYR A 56 -0.71 -2.65 -10.32
CA TYR A 56 -1.00 -1.23 -10.13
C TYR A 56 -2.02 -1.06 -9.00
N GLY A 57 -2.00 0.08 -8.32
CA GLY A 57 -2.71 0.26 -7.07
C GLY A 57 -2.15 -0.62 -5.96
N GLY A 58 -2.95 -0.93 -4.95
CA GLY A 58 -2.48 -1.65 -3.76
C GLY A 58 -1.96 -0.70 -2.69
N PHE A 59 -1.00 -1.16 -1.90
CA PHE A 59 -0.33 -0.33 -0.90
C PHE A 59 1.15 -0.68 -0.76
N ALA A 60 1.92 0.24 -0.17
CA ALA A 60 3.29 0.02 0.28
C ALA A 60 3.54 0.80 1.58
N VAL A 61 4.05 0.14 2.61
CA VAL A 61 4.39 0.73 3.92
C VAL A 61 5.72 0.20 4.41
N VAL A 62 6.36 0.91 5.34
CA VAL A 62 7.61 0.46 5.99
C VAL A 62 7.37 0.22 7.47
N TYR A 63 7.74 -0.97 7.93
CA TYR A 63 7.73 -1.35 9.34
C TYR A 63 9.05 -2.03 9.69
N ASP A 64 9.69 -1.61 10.78
CA ASP A 64 10.97 -2.16 11.25
C ASP A 64 12.04 -2.32 10.14
N ARG A 65 12.21 -1.28 9.31
CA ARG A 65 13.14 -1.26 8.15
C ARG A 65 12.87 -2.37 7.12
N LYS A 66 11.63 -2.83 7.02
CA LYS A 66 11.15 -3.73 5.98
C LYS A 66 10.03 -3.07 5.20
N ILE A 67 10.07 -3.20 3.88
CA ILE A 67 8.98 -2.75 3.02
C ILE A 67 7.95 -3.86 2.96
N TYR A 68 6.69 -3.53 3.19
CA TYR A 68 5.54 -4.40 2.96
C TYR A 68 4.73 -3.80 1.82
N ALA A 69 4.51 -4.55 0.75
CA ALA A 69 3.80 -4.07 -0.42
C ALA A 69 2.99 -5.19 -1.10
N GLY A 70 1.90 -4.82 -1.76
CA GLY A 70 1.09 -5.76 -2.49
C GLY A 70 -0.36 -5.35 -2.63
N MET A 71 -1.21 -6.35 -2.87
CA MET A 71 -2.66 -6.23 -3.00
C MET A 71 -3.14 -5.25 -4.09
N GLY A 72 -2.36 -5.11 -5.16
CA GLY A 72 -2.76 -4.37 -6.35
C GLY A 72 -3.62 -5.18 -7.32
N LYS A 73 -3.75 -4.65 -8.55
CA LYS A 73 -4.48 -5.27 -9.66
C LYS A 73 -3.53 -5.62 -10.81
N ASP A 74 -3.81 -6.71 -11.52
CA ASP A 74 -3.08 -7.09 -12.73
C ASP A 74 -3.60 -6.37 -13.99
N ASN A 75 -3.09 -6.72 -15.18
CA ASN A 75 -3.50 -6.06 -16.42
C ASN A 75 -4.96 -6.33 -16.84
N ALA A 76 -5.60 -7.36 -16.29
CA ALA A 76 -7.01 -7.69 -16.47
C ALA A 76 -7.90 -7.11 -15.35
N ASP A 77 -7.33 -6.21 -14.53
CA ASP A 77 -7.97 -5.60 -13.36
C ASP A 77 -8.39 -6.61 -12.28
N VAL A 78 -7.76 -7.79 -12.28
CA VAL A 78 -7.97 -8.82 -11.24
C VAL A 78 -7.18 -8.42 -10.00
N CYS A 79 -7.89 -8.29 -8.88
CA CYS A 79 -7.28 -7.98 -7.58
C CYS A 79 -6.48 -9.20 -7.09
N ASN A 80 -5.29 -8.95 -6.54
CA ASN A 80 -4.53 -9.97 -5.83
C ASN A 80 -4.54 -9.70 -4.33
N GLY A 81 -4.43 -10.75 -3.52
CA GLY A 81 -4.36 -10.64 -2.06
C GLY A 81 -2.94 -10.75 -1.50
N SER A 82 -1.93 -10.83 -2.36
CA SER A 82 -0.57 -11.18 -1.93
C SER A 82 0.11 -10.01 -1.23
N LEU A 83 0.68 -10.29 -0.07
CA LEU A 83 1.53 -9.38 0.69
C LEU A 83 2.98 -9.83 0.59
N TRP A 84 3.82 -8.96 0.04
CA TRP A 84 5.25 -9.20 -0.15
C TRP A 84 6.07 -8.33 0.80
N MET A 85 7.23 -8.82 1.20
CA MET A 85 8.14 -8.11 2.08
C MET A 85 9.56 -8.06 1.50
N SER A 86 10.23 -6.92 1.68
CA SER A 86 11.63 -6.70 1.33
C SER A 86 12.41 -6.14 2.51
N GLU A 87 13.56 -6.73 2.81
CA GLU A 87 14.50 -6.27 3.86
C GLU A 87 15.63 -5.39 3.29
N ASP A 88 15.73 -5.27 1.96
CA ASP A 88 16.88 -4.72 1.23
C ASP A 88 16.49 -3.56 0.29
N GLY A 89 15.45 -2.81 0.66
CA GLY A 89 15.02 -1.63 -0.09
C GLY A 89 14.42 -1.95 -1.47
N GLY A 90 13.75 -3.09 -1.59
CA GLY A 90 13.06 -3.54 -2.80
C GLY A 90 13.93 -4.32 -3.79
N ALA A 91 15.12 -4.77 -3.39
CA ALA A 91 16.00 -5.57 -4.25
C ALA A 91 15.66 -7.07 -4.23
N GLY A 92 15.01 -7.56 -3.17
CA GLY A 92 14.49 -8.90 -3.02
C GLY A 92 13.12 -8.89 -2.33
N TRP A 93 12.27 -9.84 -2.72
CA TRP A 93 10.88 -9.91 -2.25
C TRP A 93 10.52 -11.33 -1.80
N ASN A 94 9.95 -11.44 -0.61
CA ASN A 94 9.44 -12.68 -0.04
C ASN A 94 7.92 -12.60 0.10
N LEU A 95 7.19 -13.62 -0.35
CA LEU A 95 5.75 -13.71 -0.11
C LEU A 95 5.55 -14.02 1.37
N ILE A 96 4.82 -13.16 2.06
CA ILE A 96 4.48 -13.36 3.48
C ILE A 96 3.17 -14.13 3.58
N THR A 97 2.12 -13.61 2.95
CA THR A 97 0.79 -14.20 3.01
C THR A 97 -0.05 -13.80 1.80
N THR A 98 -1.22 -14.42 1.65
CA THR A 98 -2.24 -14.01 0.68
C THR A 98 -3.57 -13.83 1.39
N CYS A 99 -4.04 -12.59 1.51
CA CYS A 99 -5.33 -12.26 2.07
C CYS A 99 -6.45 -12.75 1.15
N THR A 100 -7.47 -13.39 1.71
CA THR A 100 -8.67 -13.84 0.98
C THR A 100 -9.95 -13.14 1.47
N LYS A 101 -9.81 -12.14 2.35
CA LYS A 101 -10.91 -11.44 3.02
C LYS A 101 -11.26 -10.08 2.38
N TYR A 102 -10.61 -9.71 1.29
CA TYR A 102 -10.85 -8.44 0.60
C TYR A 102 -12.07 -8.54 -0.32
N HIS A 103 -12.77 -7.43 -0.50
CA HIS A 103 -13.98 -7.32 -1.33
C HIS A 103 -13.78 -6.46 -2.59
N GLY A 104 -12.53 -6.08 -2.88
CA GLY A 104 -12.14 -5.35 -4.09
C GLY A 104 -10.67 -4.93 -4.07
N GLY A 105 -10.29 -3.98 -4.92
CA GLY A 105 -8.95 -3.40 -4.89
C GLY A 105 -8.70 -2.60 -3.61
N ILE A 106 -7.44 -2.39 -3.25
CA ILE A 106 -7.10 -1.55 -2.10
C ILE A 106 -7.12 -0.07 -2.50
N LEU A 107 -7.86 0.73 -1.75
CA LEU A 107 -7.93 2.19 -1.89
C LEU A 107 -6.75 2.89 -1.22
N SER A 108 -6.38 2.44 -0.01
CA SER A 108 -5.26 2.99 0.75
C SER A 108 -4.83 2.04 1.87
N GLY A 109 -3.63 2.24 2.39
CA GLY A 109 -3.08 1.44 3.47
C GLY A 109 -2.11 2.23 4.35
N VAL A 110 -2.03 1.87 5.62
CA VAL A 110 -1.16 2.49 6.62
C VAL A 110 -0.66 1.45 7.62
N VAL A 111 0.52 1.68 8.18
CA VAL A 111 1.01 0.91 9.31
C VAL A 111 0.75 1.66 10.61
N SER A 112 0.33 0.94 11.66
CA SER A 112 0.24 1.44 13.03
C SER A 112 1.36 0.85 13.87
N LEU A 113 2.27 1.70 14.33
CA LEU A 113 3.35 1.28 15.23
C LEU A 113 2.82 0.94 16.63
N ALA A 114 1.78 1.63 17.08
CA ALA A 114 1.17 1.38 18.38
C ALA A 114 0.50 0.01 18.46
N ASN A 115 -0.15 -0.41 17.37
CA ASN A 115 -0.89 -1.68 17.31
C ASN A 115 -0.07 -2.82 16.70
N GLN A 116 1.08 -2.51 16.07
CA GLN A 116 1.88 -3.46 15.29
C GLN A 116 1.06 -4.16 14.19
N CYS A 117 0.23 -3.38 13.51
CA CYS A 117 -0.64 -3.87 12.44
C CYS A 117 -0.53 -2.98 11.20
N ILE A 118 -0.75 -3.59 10.04
CA ILE A 118 -1.04 -2.87 8.79
C ILE A 118 -2.55 -2.84 8.61
N TYR A 119 -3.10 -1.68 8.31
CA TYR A 119 -4.51 -1.50 8.00
C TYR A 119 -4.66 -1.06 6.56
N VAL A 120 -5.60 -1.67 5.85
CA VAL A 120 -5.96 -1.29 4.49
C VAL A 120 -7.47 -1.13 4.38
N ILE A 121 -7.91 -0.33 3.42
CA ILE A 121 -9.34 -0.17 3.07
C ILE A 121 -9.52 -0.61 1.63
N ASP A 122 -10.46 -1.52 1.40
CA ASP A 122 -10.81 -1.97 0.05
C ASP A 122 -11.87 -1.09 -0.65
N GLU A 123 -12.14 -1.38 -1.92
CA GLU A 123 -13.11 -0.64 -2.76
C GLU A 123 -14.56 -0.74 -2.26
N ASP A 124 -14.88 -1.74 -1.44
CA ASP A 124 -16.17 -1.89 -0.76
C ASP A 124 -16.16 -1.27 0.66
N TYR A 125 -15.06 -0.60 1.01
CA TYR A 125 -14.82 0.14 2.25
C TYR A 125 -14.73 -0.72 3.51
N HIS A 126 -14.39 -2.01 3.37
CA HIS A 126 -14.02 -2.86 4.50
C HIS A 126 -12.61 -2.50 4.96
N ILE A 127 -12.43 -2.41 6.28
CA ILE A 127 -11.11 -2.28 6.89
C ILE A 127 -10.57 -3.70 7.10
N LEU A 128 -9.38 -3.95 6.56
CA LEU A 128 -8.65 -5.18 6.81
C LEU A 128 -7.43 -4.84 7.66
N GLU A 129 -7.17 -5.67 8.67
CA GLU A 129 -6.02 -5.58 9.55
C GLU A 129 -5.13 -6.79 9.30
N TYR A 130 -3.84 -6.56 9.09
CA TYR A 130 -2.81 -7.58 9.12
C TYR A 130 -1.97 -7.40 10.37
N SER A 131 -1.97 -8.41 11.25
CA SER A 131 -1.12 -8.43 12.43
C SER A 131 0.31 -8.80 12.03
N LEU A 132 1.27 -7.91 12.31
CA LEU A 132 2.70 -8.17 12.06
C LEU A 132 3.29 -9.18 13.06
N GLU A 133 2.63 -9.39 14.20
CA GLU A 133 3.04 -10.38 15.21
C GLU A 133 2.49 -11.77 14.91
N LEU A 134 1.20 -11.85 14.54
CA LEU A 134 0.51 -13.13 14.33
C LEU A 134 0.60 -13.65 12.88
N ASP A 135 1.00 -12.80 11.93
CA ASP A 135 0.98 -13.11 10.49
C ASP A 135 -0.42 -13.50 9.98
N GLU A 136 -1.44 -12.78 10.47
CA GLU A 136 -2.84 -13.08 10.18
C GLU A 136 -3.60 -11.84 9.71
N TRP A 137 -4.43 -12.05 8.68
CA TRP A 137 -5.41 -11.06 8.22
C TRP A 137 -6.75 -11.23 8.95
N THR A 138 -7.28 -10.12 9.44
CA THR A 138 -8.60 -10.01 10.06
C THR A 138 -9.42 -8.95 9.32
N GLU A 139 -10.66 -9.29 9.00
CA GLU A 139 -11.63 -8.31 8.53
C GLU A 139 -12.23 -7.60 9.76
N LYS A 140 -12.17 -6.27 9.76
CA LYS A 140 -12.63 -5.41 10.84
C LYS A 140 -13.96 -4.76 10.44
N SER A 141 -14.26 -3.57 10.97
CA SER A 141 -15.43 -2.80 10.55
C SER A 141 -15.34 -2.33 9.09
N MET A 142 -16.50 -1.96 8.56
CA MET A 142 -16.65 -1.31 7.27
C MET A 142 -17.07 0.14 7.49
N LEU A 143 -16.58 1.08 6.66
CA LEU A 143 -16.96 2.48 6.84
C LEU A 143 -18.49 2.69 6.70
N PRO A 144 -19.11 3.54 7.53
CA PRO A 144 -20.50 3.94 7.38
C PRO A 144 -20.82 4.46 5.98
N SER A 145 -22.02 4.16 5.47
CA SER A 145 -22.40 4.44 4.08
C SER A 145 -22.37 5.93 3.72
N ASP A 146 -22.66 6.81 4.68
CA ASP A 146 -22.58 8.26 4.56
C ASP A 146 -21.14 8.79 4.51
N LEU A 147 -20.14 7.97 4.84
CA LEU A 147 -18.72 8.29 4.74
C LEU A 147 -18.05 7.67 3.51
N ARG A 148 -18.75 6.79 2.78
CA ARG A 148 -18.28 6.22 1.51
C ARG A 148 -18.36 7.26 0.40
N GLY A 149 -17.28 7.40 -0.36
CA GLY A 149 -17.13 8.50 -1.31
C GLY A 149 -15.77 8.57 -2.00
N GLY A 150 -15.06 7.46 -2.04
CA GLY A 150 -13.62 7.40 -2.30
C GLY A 150 -12.81 7.67 -1.04
N ILE A 151 -11.66 7.01 -0.94
CA ILE A 151 -10.61 7.29 0.04
C ILE A 151 -9.37 7.66 -0.77
N HIS A 152 -8.76 8.81 -0.48
CA HIS A 152 -7.51 9.20 -1.12
C HIS A 152 -6.30 8.79 -0.28
N CYS A 153 -6.38 8.94 1.03
CA CYS A 153 -5.27 8.66 1.92
C CYS A 153 -5.69 8.18 3.32
N MET A 154 -4.75 7.50 3.96
CA MET A 154 -4.79 7.07 5.35
C MET A 154 -3.51 7.53 6.07
N TYR A 155 -3.63 7.96 7.31
CA TYR A 155 -2.51 8.32 8.18
C TYR A 155 -2.71 7.77 9.58
N GLU A 156 -1.66 7.25 10.20
CA GLU A 156 -1.70 6.83 11.59
C GLU A 156 -1.13 7.93 12.49
N TYR A 157 -1.79 8.15 13.62
CA TYR A 157 -1.30 9.02 14.67
C TYR A 157 -1.85 8.58 16.03
N ASN A 158 -0.95 8.25 16.96
CA ASN A 158 -1.26 7.84 18.33
C ASN A 158 -2.26 6.67 18.42
N GLY A 159 -2.06 5.64 17.59
CA GLY A 159 -2.88 4.42 17.56
C GLY A 159 -4.23 4.59 16.85
N LYS A 160 -4.53 5.78 16.32
CA LYS A 160 -5.74 6.07 15.55
C LYS A 160 -5.41 6.26 14.09
N ILE A 161 -6.36 5.92 13.23
CA ILE A 161 -6.21 5.97 11.78
C ILE A 161 -7.13 7.03 11.21
N TYR A 162 -6.53 8.02 10.58
CA TYR A 162 -7.21 9.12 9.93
C TYR A 162 -7.40 8.77 8.45
N ILE A 163 -8.63 8.79 7.98
CA ILE A 163 -9.03 8.32 6.65
C ILE A 163 -9.77 9.45 5.95
N GLY A 164 -9.44 9.79 4.70
CA GLY A 164 -10.24 10.82 4.02
C GLY A 164 -9.78 11.29 2.66
N PHE A 165 -10.31 12.49 2.33
CA PHE A 165 -10.03 13.29 1.14
C PHE A 165 -10.33 12.63 -0.22
N GLY A 166 -11.33 11.75 -0.27
CA GLY A 166 -11.73 11.08 -1.52
C GLY A 166 -12.64 11.89 -2.46
N GLY A 167 -12.75 11.40 -3.70
CA GLY A 167 -13.19 12.13 -4.90
C GLY A 167 -14.69 12.39 -5.10
N SER A 168 -15.55 12.29 -4.09
CA SER A 168 -17.00 12.57 -4.23
C SER A 168 -17.44 13.93 -3.66
N GLY A 169 -16.52 14.88 -3.53
CA GLY A 169 -16.78 16.21 -2.97
C GLY A 169 -16.89 16.23 -1.44
N LYS A 170 -16.64 15.08 -0.78
CA LYS A 170 -16.54 14.97 0.67
C LYS A 170 -15.13 15.30 1.12
N ASN A 171 -14.91 16.55 1.51
CA ASN A 171 -13.67 17.01 2.13
C ASN A 171 -13.61 16.66 3.62
N SER A 172 -13.98 15.43 3.97
CA SER A 172 -14.00 14.94 5.35
C SER A 172 -12.77 14.11 5.64
N LEU A 173 -12.24 14.28 6.84
CA LEU A 173 -11.27 13.40 7.47
C LEU A 173 -11.98 12.73 8.64
N ILE A 174 -12.05 11.40 8.63
CA ILE A 174 -12.66 10.60 9.69
C ILE A 174 -11.56 9.90 10.49
N VAL A 175 -11.88 9.53 11.72
CA VAL A 175 -10.96 8.83 12.60
C VAL A 175 -11.54 7.46 12.92
N TYR A 176 -10.77 6.44 12.60
CA TYR A 176 -10.99 5.06 13.01
C TYR A 176 -10.11 4.75 14.21
N ASP A 177 -10.71 4.24 15.28
CA ASP A 177 -10.00 3.71 16.43
C ASP A 177 -10.09 2.17 16.40
N PRO A 178 -8.97 1.47 16.17
CA PRO A 178 -8.98 0.00 16.12
C PRO A 178 -9.53 -0.69 17.37
N SER A 179 -9.56 -0.01 18.52
CA SER A 179 -10.16 -0.57 19.75
C SER A 179 -11.68 -0.72 19.68
N TRP A 180 -12.35 -0.13 18.69
CA TRP A 180 -13.79 -0.32 18.48
C TRP A 180 -14.15 -1.71 17.95
N ASP A 181 -13.17 -2.45 17.40
CA ASP A 181 -13.36 -3.77 16.78
C ASP A 181 -12.64 -4.90 17.56
N ASN A 182 -12.36 -4.68 18.85
CA ASN A 182 -11.69 -5.64 19.75
C ASN A 182 -12.65 -6.29 20.75
#